data_AF-A0A1Y4M0N2-F1
#
_entry.id   AF-A0A1Y4M0N2-F1
#
_cell.length_a   1.000
_cell.length_b   1.000
_cell.length_c   1.000
_cell.angle_alpha   90.00
_cell.angle_beta   90.00
_cell.angle_gamma   90.00
#
_symmetry.space_group_name_H-M   'P 1'
#
loop_
_entity.id
_entity.type
_entity.pdbx_description
1 polymer ?
#
loop_
_entity_poly.entity_id
_entity_poly.type
_entity_poly.pdbx_seq_one_letter_code
_entity_poly.pdbx_strand_id
1 'polypeptide(L)' 'MVGGVKMDKLTIKQVRVLNDLSQKQMAFKLDMPLGTYQKKEQGRSPFTFLEVVKICEAFNVDINKIQVD' A
#
# COMPACT_ATOMS: atom_id res chain seq x y z
N MET A 1 -15.20 18.34 -23.50
CA MET A 1 -15.28 17.05 -22.80
C MET A 1 -13.87 16.61 -22.47
N VAL A 2 -13.38 16.85 -21.25
CA VAL A 2 -12.04 16.38 -20.87
C VAL A 2 -12.22 14.96 -20.36
N GLY A 3 -11.72 13.99 -21.12
CA GLY A 3 -11.76 12.58 -20.77
C GLY A 3 -11.12 12.37 -19.40
N GLY A 4 -11.87 11.78 -18.48
CA GLY A 4 -11.37 11.40 -17.16
C GLY A 4 -10.20 10.46 -17.32
N VAL A 5 -9.02 10.92 -16.90
CA VAL A 5 -7.85 10.06 -16.76
C VAL A 5 -8.28 8.89 -15.87
N LYS A 6 -8.20 7.65 -16.37
CA LYS A 6 -8.26 6.47 -15.50
C LYS A 6 -7.14 6.65 -14.48
N MET A 7 -7.51 6.94 -13.24
CA MET A 7 -6.54 7.01 -12.16
C MET A 7 -6.02 5.59 -11.98
N ASP A 8 -4.83 5.29 -12.51
CA ASP A 8 -4.22 3.98 -12.34
C ASP A 8 -4.09 3.72 -10.83
N LYS A 9 -4.70 2.62 -10.38
CA LYS A 9 -4.69 2.26 -8.97
C LYS A 9 -3.24 2.09 -8.51
N LEU A 10 -2.93 2.57 -7.31
CA LEU A 10 -1.62 2.45 -6.70
C LEU A 10 -1.50 1.12 -5.98
N THR A 11 -0.40 0.43 -6.20
CA THR A 11 0.04 -0.70 -5.37
C THR A 11 0.53 -0.20 -4.01
N ILE A 12 0.53 -1.07 -3.00
CA ILE A 12 1.08 -0.74 -1.68
C ILE A 12 2.56 -0.34 -1.75
N LYS A 13 3.32 -0.93 -2.68
CA LYS A 13 4.72 -0.55 -2.94
C LYS A 13 4.83 0.90 -3.42
N GLN A 14 3.96 1.32 -4.35
CA GLN A 14 3.95 2.70 -4.85
C GLN A 14 3.58 3.68 -3.75
N VAL A 15 2.57 3.37 -2.91
CA VAL A 15 2.24 4.18 -1.73
C VAL A 15 3.46 4.37 -0.83
N ARG A 16 4.19 3.28 -0.54
CA ARG A 16 5.41 3.35 0.29
C ARG A 16 6.49 4.23 -0.34
N VAL A 17 6.78 4.04 -1.63
CA VAL A 17 7.83 4.78 -2.35
C VAL A 17 7.48 6.27 -2.48
N LEU A 18 6.22 6.61 -2.75
CA LEU A 18 5.75 8.01 -2.82
C LEU A 18 5.85 8.76 -1.49
N ASN A 19 5.93 8.04 -0.37
CA ASN A 19 6.11 8.60 0.97
C ASN A 19 7.56 8.51 1.46
N ASP A 20 8.51 8.19 0.58
CA ASP A 20 9.95 8.08 0.89
C ASP A 20 10.27 7.11 2.05
N LEU A 21 9.47 6.05 2.18
CA LEU A 21 9.62 5.07 3.25
C LEU A 21 10.43 3.85 2.80
N SER A 22 11.38 3.45 3.64
CA SER A 22 11.94 2.11 3.58
C SER A 22 10.90 1.05 3.95
N GLN A 23 11.11 -0.19 3.52
CA GLN A 23 10.26 -1.32 3.91
C GLN A 23 10.18 -1.50 5.43
N LYS A 24 11.29 -1.21 6.16
CA LYS A 24 11.34 -1.25 7.62
C LYS A 24 10.46 -0.18 8.26
N GLN A 25 10.49 1.05 7.76
CA GLN A 25 9.64 2.13 8.28
C GLN A 25 8.16 1.88 8.00
N MET A 26 7.83 1.36 6.82
CA MET A 26 6.45 0.99 6.49
C MET A 26 5.95 -0.14 7.38
N ALA A 27 6.73 -1.21 7.55
CA ALA A 27 6.38 -2.32 8.42
C ALA A 27 6.16 -1.86 9.87
N PHE A 28 7.02 -0.97 10.38
CA PHE A 28 6.86 -0.35 11.69
C PHE A 28 5.55 0.46 11.81
N LYS A 29 5.22 1.30 10.81
CA LYS A 29 3.96 2.05 10.78
C LYS A 29 2.71 1.17 10.75
N LEU A 30 2.80 0.00 10.12
CA LEU A 30 1.70 -0.95 10.02
C LEU A 30 1.61 -1.92 11.20
N ASP A 31 2.48 -1.77 12.20
CA ASP A 31 2.62 -2.71 13.31
C ASP A 31 2.78 -4.16 12.81
N MET A 32 3.70 -4.33 11.86
CA MET A 32 3.92 -5.59 11.14
C MET A 32 5.41 -5.98 11.19
N PRO A 33 5.75 -7.27 11.36
CA PRO A 33 7.12 -7.73 11.19
C PRO A 33 7.67 -7.43 9.79
N LEU A 34 8.92 -6.96 9.69
CA LEU A 34 9.56 -6.62 8.42
C LEU A 34 9.50 -7.76 7.40
N GLY A 35 9.80 -8.99 7.82
CA GLY A 35 9.77 -10.16 6.93
C GLY A 35 8.36 -10.45 6.38
N THR A 36 7.31 -10.17 7.18
CA THR A 36 5.92 -10.30 6.73
C THR A 36 5.60 -9.25 5.68
N TYR A 37 5.96 -7.98 5.93
CA TYR A 37 5.77 -6.90 4.96
C TYR A 37 6.51 -7.17 3.64
N GLN A 38 7.77 -7.63 3.72
CA GLN A 38 8.58 -7.94 2.54
C GLN A 38 7.97 -9.07 1.69
N LYS A 39 7.50 -10.15 2.33
CA LYS A 39 6.79 -11.22 1.62
C LYS A 39 5.53 -10.69 0.93
N LYS A 40 4.78 -9.81 1.59
CA LYS A 40 3.57 -9.20 1.01
C LYS A 40 3.87 -8.30 -0.17
N GLU A 41 4.83 -7.39 -0.03
CA GLU A 41 5.23 -6.50 -1.12
C GLU A 41 5.84 -7.25 -2.33
N GLN A 42 6.46 -8.41 -2.10
CA GLN A 42 6.96 -9.29 -3.16
C GLN A 42 5.89 -10.20 -3.79
N GLY A 43 4.63 -10.11 -3.35
CA GLY A 43 3.54 -10.97 -3.84
C GLY A 43 3.61 -12.42 -3.33
N ARG A 44 4.43 -12.73 -2.31
CA ARG A 44 4.50 -14.08 -1.72
C ARG A 44 3.35 -14.38 -0.75
N SER A 45 2.64 -13.35 -0.32
CA SER A 45 1.42 -13.46 0.49
C SER A 45 0.57 -12.20 0.28
N PRO A 46 -0.75 -12.27 0.24
CA PRO A 46 -1.57 -11.08 0.00
C PRO A 46 -1.59 -10.14 1.22
N PHE A 47 -1.86 -8.86 0.98
CA PHE A 47 -2.31 -7.95 2.05
C PHE A 47 -3.77 -8.27 2.39
N THR A 48 -4.09 -8.33 3.68
CA THR A 48 -5.48 -8.49 4.12
C THR A 48 -6.24 -7.19 3.94
N PHE A 49 -7.58 -7.28 3.87
CA PHE A 49 -8.41 -6.08 3.79
C PHE A 49 -8.15 -5.10 4.96
N LEU A 50 -8.01 -5.61 6.20
CA LEU A 50 -7.71 -4.77 7.36
C LEU A 50 -6.35 -4.08 7.27
N GLU A 51 -5.34 -4.75 6.71
CA GLU A 51 -4.03 -4.13 6.47
C GLU A 51 -4.12 -3.02 5.41
N VAL A 52 -4.92 -3.24 4.34
CA VAL A 52 -5.15 -2.22 3.32
C VAL A 52 -5.88 -1.01 3.91
N VAL A 53 -6.89 -1.22 4.75
CA VAL A 53 -7.58 -0.13 5.48
C VAL A 53 -6.60 0.65 6.35
N LYS A 54 -5.75 -0.03 7.13
CA LYS A 54 -4.71 0.63 7.94
C LYS A 54 -3.75 1.47 7.09
N ILE A 55 -3.37 0.99 5.91
CA ILE A 55 -2.53 1.74 4.98
C ILE A 55 -3.28 2.98 4.47
N CYS A 56 -4.54 2.83 4.06
CA CYS A 56 -5.37 3.94 3.60
C CYS A 56 -5.49 5.03 4.67
N GLU A 57 -5.74 4.66 5.92
CA GLU A 57 -5.82 5.57 7.06
C GLU A 57 -4.47 6.24 7.35
N ALA A 58 -3.38 5.48 7.40
CA ALA A 58 -2.05 5.98 7.76
C ALA A 58 -1.47 6.98 6.74
N PHE A 59 -1.89 6.88 5.48
CA PHE A 59 -1.37 7.69 4.38
C PHE A 59 -2.43 8.60 3.72
N ASN A 60 -3.64 8.66 4.29
CA ASN A 60 -4.76 9.41 3.76
C ASN A 60 -5.03 9.10 2.27
N VAL A 61 -4.99 7.82 1.91
CA VAL A 61 -5.24 7.33 0.55
C VAL A 61 -6.65 6.74 0.49
N ASP A 62 -7.41 7.14 -0.54
CA ASP A 62 -8.71 6.54 -0.82
C ASP A 62 -8.55 5.07 -1.24
N ILE A 63 -9.26 4.17 -0.55
CA ILE A 63 -9.23 2.73 -0.80
C ILE A 63 -9.57 2.37 -2.25
N ASN A 64 -10.40 3.16 -2.93
CA ASN A 64 -10.74 2.94 -4.34
C ASN A 64 -9.55 3.16 -5.28
N LYS A 65 -8.52 3.85 -4.80
CA LYS A 65 -7.26 4.11 -5.51
C LYS A 65 -6.19 3.07 -5.22
N ILE A 66 -6.45 2.06 -4.39
CA ILE A 66 -5.49 0.99 -4.10
C ILE A 66 -5.77 -0.24 -4.97
N GLN A 67 -4.71 -0.79 -5.55
CA GLN A 67 -4.68 -2.12 -6.13
C GLN A 67 -4.00 -3.08 -5.15
N VAL A 68 -4.70 -4.17 -4.85
CA VAL A 68 -4.20 -5.28 -4.03
C VAL A 68 -4.04 -6.45 -4.97
N ASP A 69 -2.81 -6.97 -5.05
CA ASP A 69 -2.46 -8.16 -5.84
C ASP A 69 -2.58 -9.44 -4.99
#